data_AF-F2DY14-F1
#
_entry.id   AF-F2DY14-F1
#
_cell.length_a   1.000
_cell.length_b   1.000
_cell.length_c   1.000
_cell.angle_alpha   90.00
_cell.angle_beta   90.00
_cell.angle_gamma   90.00
#
_symmetry.space_group_name_H-M   'P 1'
#
loop_
_entity.id
_entity.type
_entity.pdbx_description
1 polymer ?
#
loop_
_entity_poly.entity_id
_entity_poly.type
_entity_poly.pdbx_seq_one_letter_code
_entity_poly.pdbx_strand_id
1 'polypeptide(L)'
;MMRPCCLSLALLVALSAVGCAAAQAADYDFFYLVLQWPGSYCDTKKSCCYPRTGKPAADFGIHGLWPNRDDGSYPQNCNPANAFDPSKVSDLLSSLRAEWPTLACPASDGLQFWAHEWEKHGTCAQNLFNEHGYFQTALHLRDQLRVLDALASAGVAPDGGYYTLSAIKGAIQQGTGFEPFVECNRDESGNSQLYQLSSASTPAPPASSSAPSSPAAGLAATGSSSRPSDAPISVFLLIHSLRYYLYSEV
;
A
#
# COMPACT_ATOMS: atom_id res chain seq x y z
N MET A 1 81.72 -9.51 25.21
CA MET A 1 81.13 -8.25 24.72
C MET A 1 79.68 -8.52 24.34
N MET A 2 78.80 -7.59 24.75
CA MET A 2 77.38 -7.32 24.40
C MET A 2 76.92 -7.83 23.01
N ARG A 3 75.65 -8.17 22.69
CA ARG A 3 74.31 -8.03 23.31
C ARG A 3 73.29 -8.89 22.46
N PRO A 4 72.04 -9.07 22.92
CA PRO A 4 71.06 -10.08 22.48
C PRO A 4 70.06 -9.59 21.42
N CYS A 5 69.26 -10.49 20.83
CA CYS A 5 67.84 -10.27 20.49
C CYS A 5 67.24 -11.60 20.02
N CYS A 6 66.46 -12.28 20.86
CA CYS A 6 64.99 -12.24 20.89
C CYS A 6 64.33 -12.73 19.59
N LEU A 7 63.80 -13.95 19.70
CA LEU A 7 62.48 -14.41 19.26
C LEU A 7 61.67 -13.40 18.43
N SER A 8 61.18 -13.85 17.28
CA SER A 8 59.74 -13.78 16.97
C SER A 8 59.42 -14.58 15.72
N LEU A 9 58.72 -15.69 15.92
CA LEU A 9 57.96 -16.39 14.88
C LEU A 9 56.82 -15.46 14.48
N ALA A 10 57.01 -14.65 13.43
CA ALA A 10 55.98 -13.74 12.93
C ALA A 10 54.92 -14.57 12.18
N LEU A 11 53.91 -15.02 12.93
CA LEU A 11 52.69 -15.60 12.38
C LEU A 11 51.93 -14.49 11.65
N LEU A 12 51.93 -14.55 10.31
CA LEU A 12 51.08 -13.74 9.44
C LEU A 12 49.62 -14.11 9.69
N VAL A 13 48.98 -13.46 10.67
CA VAL A 13 47.53 -13.43 10.76
C VAL A 13 47.03 -12.43 9.71
N ALA A 14 46.80 -12.94 8.50
CA ALA A 14 45.99 -12.22 7.52
C ALA A 14 44.59 -12.11 8.12
N LEU A 15 44.31 -10.98 8.76
CA LEU A 15 42.99 -10.62 9.22
C LEU A 15 42.16 -10.34 7.96
N SER A 16 41.60 -11.39 7.38
CA SER A 16 40.55 -11.26 6.37
C SER A 16 39.39 -10.56 7.05
N ALA A 17 39.34 -9.24 6.89
CA ALA A 17 38.18 -8.44 7.17
C ALA A 17 37.07 -8.95 6.25
N VAL A 18 36.33 -9.96 6.72
CA VAL A 18 35.01 -10.27 6.21
C VAL A 18 34.21 -9.02 6.53
N GLY A 19 34.15 -8.11 5.56
CA GLY A 19 33.25 -6.97 5.59
C GLY A 19 31.85 -7.55 5.72
N CYS A 20 31.31 -7.51 6.93
CA CYS A 20 29.88 -7.69 7.12
C CYS A 20 29.26 -6.55 6.33
N ALA A 21 28.68 -6.85 5.17
CA ALA A 21 27.86 -5.88 4.45
C ALA A 21 26.79 -5.44 5.44
N ALA A 22 26.93 -4.24 6.01
CA ALA A 22 25.91 -3.69 6.87
C ALA A 22 24.65 -3.64 6.02
N ALA A 23 23.66 -4.46 6.35
CA ALA A 23 22.34 -4.33 5.77
C ALA A 23 21.94 -2.87 5.93
N GLN A 24 21.62 -2.19 4.83
CA GLN A 24 21.15 -0.81 4.90
C GLN A 24 19.96 -0.81 5.87
N ALA A 25 20.10 -0.10 6.99
CA ALA A 25 19.03 0.00 7.97
C ALA A 25 17.79 0.56 7.26
N ALA A 26 16.63 -0.02 7.55
CA ALA A 26 15.37 0.47 7.00
C ALA A 26 15.18 1.94 7.39
N ASP A 27 14.83 2.79 6.43
CA ASP A 27 14.59 4.21 6.63
C ASP A 27 13.09 4.49 6.90
N TYR A 28 12.41 3.52 7.50
CA TYR A 28 10.97 3.52 7.78
C TYR A 28 10.68 2.54 8.94
N ASP A 29 9.56 2.76 9.62
CA ASP A 29 9.16 1.98 10.80
C ASP A 29 8.01 1.01 10.47
N PHE A 30 7.10 1.43 9.58
CA PHE A 30 5.93 0.66 9.17
C PHE A 30 5.51 1.00 7.73
N PHE A 31 4.48 0.32 7.23
CA PHE A 31 3.86 0.59 5.95
C PHE A 31 2.38 0.92 6.13
N TYR A 32 1.89 1.90 5.38
CA TYR A 32 0.47 2.03 5.11
C TYR A 32 0.11 1.28 3.82
N LEU A 33 -0.75 0.27 3.91
CA LEU A 33 -1.54 -0.13 2.74
C LEU A 33 -2.71 0.84 2.64
N VAL A 34 -2.80 1.57 1.54
CA VAL A 34 -3.85 2.55 1.26
C VAL A 34 -4.75 2.00 0.18
N LEU A 35 -6.03 1.88 0.51
CA LEU A 35 -7.11 1.46 -0.37
C LEU A 35 -8.01 2.66 -0.68
N GLN A 36 -8.61 2.66 -1.86
CA GLN A 36 -9.42 3.76 -2.37
C GLN A 36 -10.76 3.24 -2.88
N TRP A 37 -11.84 3.94 -2.54
CA TRP A 37 -13.17 3.68 -3.12
C TRP A 37 -13.31 4.39 -4.47
N PRO A 38 -13.48 3.66 -5.60
CA PRO A 38 -13.59 4.28 -6.92
C PRO A 38 -14.77 5.24 -7.06
N GLY A 39 -15.88 4.96 -6.38
CA GLY A 39 -17.07 5.83 -6.40
C GLY A 39 -16.73 7.25 -5.95
N SER A 40 -16.09 7.36 -4.78
CA SER A 40 -15.74 8.64 -4.17
C SER A 40 -14.56 9.35 -4.83
N TYR A 41 -13.79 8.68 -5.69
CA TYR A 41 -12.84 9.38 -6.56
C TYR A 41 -13.57 10.06 -7.73
N CYS A 42 -14.58 9.39 -8.29
CA CYS A 42 -15.19 9.75 -9.58
C CYS A 42 -16.44 10.63 -9.49
N ASP A 43 -16.97 10.88 -8.30
CA ASP A 43 -18.15 11.72 -8.06
C ASP A 43 -17.80 13.09 -7.43
N THR A 44 -16.54 13.50 -7.53
CA THR A 44 -16.08 14.83 -7.14
C THR A 44 -16.13 15.78 -8.34
N LYS A 45 -15.89 17.08 -8.11
CA LYS A 45 -15.75 18.06 -9.20
C LYS A 45 -14.51 17.85 -10.09
N LYS A 46 -13.62 16.91 -9.73
CA LYS A 46 -12.44 16.57 -10.54
C LYS A 46 -12.82 15.52 -11.57
N SER A 47 -12.17 15.59 -12.74
CA SER A 47 -12.34 14.57 -13.77
C SER A 47 -11.86 13.20 -13.29
N CYS A 48 -12.62 12.17 -13.61
CA CYS A 48 -12.24 10.76 -13.49
C CYS A 48 -12.42 10.07 -14.85
N CYS A 49 -11.49 9.16 -15.16
CA CYS A 49 -11.52 8.34 -16.36
C CYS A 49 -11.34 6.89 -15.96
N TYR A 50 -12.22 6.00 -16.44
CA TYR A 50 -12.00 4.58 -16.25
C TYR A 50 -10.75 4.11 -17.03
N PRO A 51 -10.03 3.08 -16.53
CA PRO A 51 -8.95 2.45 -17.26
C PRO A 51 -9.38 2.01 -18.67
N ARG A 52 -8.39 1.82 -19.56
CA ARG A 52 -8.65 1.25 -20.90
C ARG A 52 -9.25 -0.15 -20.87
N THR A 53 -9.09 -0.87 -19.76
CA THR A 53 -9.72 -2.17 -19.52
C THR A 53 -11.20 -2.08 -19.15
N GLY A 54 -11.75 -0.87 -19.03
CA GLY A 54 -13.13 -0.61 -18.68
C GLY A 54 -13.31 -0.18 -17.22
N LYS A 55 -14.58 -0.07 -16.82
CA LYS A 55 -14.96 0.31 -15.46
C LYS A 55 -14.46 -0.74 -14.45
N PRO A 56 -13.74 -0.33 -13.38
CA PRO A 56 -13.31 -1.25 -12.34
C PRO A 56 -14.48 -1.91 -11.62
N ALA A 57 -14.22 -3.03 -10.93
CA ALA A 57 -15.17 -3.61 -10.02
C ALA A 57 -15.61 -2.58 -8.96
N ALA A 58 -16.84 -2.73 -8.45
CA ALA A 58 -17.34 -1.90 -7.35
C ALA A 58 -16.75 -2.38 -6.01
N ASP A 59 -15.43 -2.33 -5.90
CA ASP A 59 -14.63 -2.74 -4.76
C ASP A 59 -13.48 -1.75 -4.53
N PHE A 60 -12.84 -1.83 -3.37
CA PHE A 60 -11.68 -1.01 -3.04
C PHE A 60 -10.48 -1.39 -3.92
N GLY A 61 -9.99 -0.41 -4.68
CA GLY A 61 -8.71 -0.52 -5.38
C GLY A 61 -7.55 -0.13 -4.47
N ILE A 62 -6.34 -0.63 -4.77
CA ILE A 62 -5.13 -0.18 -4.11
C ILE A 62 -4.79 1.23 -4.61
N HIS A 63 -4.45 2.13 -3.68
CA HIS A 63 -3.76 3.38 -4.00
C HIS A 63 -2.25 3.17 -3.89
N GLY A 64 -1.78 2.63 -2.76
CA GLY A 64 -0.37 2.25 -2.62
C GLY A 64 0.01 1.58 -1.32
N LEU A 65 1.29 1.20 -1.24
CA LEU A 65 1.92 0.59 -0.08
C LEU A 65 3.10 1.49 0.34
N TRP A 66 2.91 2.31 1.37
CA TRP A 66 3.81 3.43 1.63
C TRP A 66 4.63 3.21 2.89
N PRO A 67 5.97 3.10 2.79
CA PRO A 67 6.84 3.15 3.96
C PRO A 67 6.65 4.47 4.70
N ASN A 68 6.51 4.41 6.02
CA ASN A 68 6.23 5.57 6.86
C ASN A 68 6.99 5.46 8.19
N ARG A 69 7.14 6.59 8.87
CA ARG A 69 7.77 6.67 10.19
C ARG A 69 6.78 6.97 11.31
N ASP A 70 7.16 6.64 12.52
CA ASP A 70 6.36 6.91 13.72
C ASP A 70 6.19 8.40 14.01
N ASP A 71 7.13 9.24 13.62
CA ASP A 71 7.03 10.70 13.76
C ASP A 71 6.03 11.35 12.77
N GLY A 72 5.47 10.57 11.84
CA GLY A 72 4.54 11.01 10.81
C GLY A 72 5.20 11.48 9.51
N SER A 73 6.52 11.56 9.45
CA SER A 73 7.26 11.73 8.19
C SER A 73 7.32 10.40 7.41
N TYR A 74 7.76 10.46 6.16
CA TYR A 74 7.94 9.26 5.33
C TYR A 74 9.10 9.46 4.34
N PRO A 75 9.88 8.39 4.06
CA PRO A 75 10.86 8.43 2.99
C PRO A 75 10.17 8.41 1.62
N GLN A 76 10.74 9.11 0.63
CA GLN A 76 10.25 9.08 -0.75
C GLN A 76 11.38 9.23 -1.75
N ASN A 77 11.19 8.70 -2.96
CA ASN A 77 12.13 8.82 -4.08
C ASN A 77 13.56 8.32 -3.73
N CYS A 78 13.65 7.22 -2.97
CA CYS A 78 14.88 6.80 -2.32
C CYS A 78 15.95 6.25 -3.26
N ASN A 79 15.56 5.79 -4.46
CA ASN A 79 16.51 5.30 -5.46
C ASN A 79 16.09 5.72 -6.89
N PRO A 80 16.44 6.94 -7.32
CA PRO A 80 16.11 7.45 -8.66
C PRO A 80 16.70 6.63 -9.82
N ALA A 81 17.72 5.80 -9.56
CA ALA A 81 18.32 4.93 -10.57
C ALA A 81 17.54 3.62 -10.78
N ASN A 82 16.60 3.29 -9.88
CA ASN A 82 15.77 2.09 -9.99
C ASN A 82 14.35 2.44 -10.47
N ALA A 83 14.28 2.94 -11.71
CA ALA A 83 13.03 3.22 -12.39
C ALA A 83 12.16 1.95 -12.54
N PHE A 84 10.85 2.15 -12.62
CA PHE A 84 9.89 1.07 -12.80
C PHE A 84 10.13 0.33 -14.13
N ASP A 85 10.09 -0.99 -14.10
CA ASP A 85 10.27 -1.86 -15.25
C ASP A 85 9.12 -2.89 -15.32
N PRO A 86 8.11 -2.66 -16.20
CA PRO A 86 6.94 -3.52 -16.27
C PRO A 86 7.25 -4.98 -16.63
N SER A 87 8.45 -5.28 -17.18
CA SER A 87 8.85 -6.65 -17.45
C SER A 87 9.07 -7.46 -16.17
N LYS A 88 9.47 -6.81 -15.07
CA LYS A 88 9.70 -7.43 -13.76
C LYS A 88 8.41 -7.81 -13.04
N VAL A 89 7.26 -7.28 -13.48
CA VAL A 89 5.92 -7.55 -12.91
C VAL A 89 4.96 -8.10 -13.95
N SER A 90 5.48 -8.65 -15.06
CA SER A 90 4.69 -9.08 -16.20
C SER A 90 3.59 -10.11 -15.85
N ASP A 91 3.87 -11.00 -14.90
CA ASP A 91 2.92 -11.98 -14.35
C ASP A 91 1.82 -11.34 -13.48
N LEU A 92 2.09 -10.18 -12.88
CA LEU A 92 1.16 -9.46 -12.00
C LEU A 92 0.27 -8.45 -12.76
N LEU A 93 0.57 -8.13 -14.03
CA LEU A 93 -0.12 -7.06 -14.78
C LEU A 93 -1.64 -7.26 -14.89
N SER A 94 -2.13 -8.51 -14.89
CA SER A 94 -3.57 -8.78 -14.91
C SER A 94 -4.22 -8.36 -13.58
N SER A 95 -3.64 -8.81 -12.46
CA SER A 95 -4.08 -8.45 -11.11
C SER A 95 -3.93 -6.96 -10.82
N LEU A 96 -2.84 -6.32 -11.27
CA LEU A 96 -2.65 -4.87 -11.10
C LEU A 96 -3.74 -4.07 -11.83
N ARG A 97 -4.16 -4.47 -13.03
CA ARG A 97 -5.26 -3.80 -13.76
C ARG A 97 -6.61 -3.94 -13.06
N ALA A 98 -6.85 -5.09 -12.43
CA ALA A 98 -8.10 -5.36 -11.72
C ALA A 98 -8.14 -4.65 -10.36
N GLU A 99 -7.06 -4.76 -9.59
CA GLU A 99 -7.05 -4.46 -8.16
C GLU A 99 -6.29 -3.18 -7.79
N TRP A 100 -5.48 -2.63 -8.70
CA TRP A 100 -4.75 -1.37 -8.54
C TRP A 100 -4.98 -0.44 -9.76
N PRO A 101 -6.23 -0.19 -10.18
CA PRO A 101 -6.52 0.61 -11.37
C PRO A 101 -6.18 2.09 -11.14
N THR A 102 -5.86 2.79 -12.23
CA THR A 102 -5.84 4.25 -12.23
C THR A 102 -7.19 4.81 -12.65
N LEU A 103 -7.62 5.88 -11.99
CA LEU A 103 -8.85 6.62 -12.33
C LEU A 103 -8.55 8.02 -12.90
N ALA A 104 -7.27 8.34 -13.09
CA ALA A 104 -6.84 9.63 -13.60
C ALA A 104 -7.15 9.77 -15.10
N CYS A 105 -7.41 11.00 -15.53
CA CYS A 105 -7.59 11.33 -16.94
C CYS A 105 -6.28 11.77 -17.61
N PRO A 106 -6.05 11.44 -18.89
CA PRO A 106 -6.91 10.61 -19.75
C PRO A 106 -6.82 9.11 -19.39
N ALA A 107 -7.80 8.33 -19.86
CA ALA A 107 -7.83 6.88 -19.68
C ALA A 107 -6.51 6.21 -20.10
N SER A 108 -5.91 5.44 -19.20
CA SER A 108 -4.63 4.75 -19.41
C SER A 108 -4.68 3.29 -18.93
N ASP A 109 -3.57 2.59 -19.04
CA ASP A 109 -3.42 1.17 -18.68
C ASP A 109 -2.82 0.96 -17.28
N GLY A 110 -2.63 2.04 -16.51
CA GLY A 110 -2.10 2.00 -15.14
C GLY A 110 -0.58 2.09 -15.03
N LEU A 111 0.18 1.90 -16.12
CA LEU A 111 1.65 1.81 -16.05
C LEU A 111 2.30 3.05 -15.41
N GLN A 112 1.83 4.25 -15.76
CA GLN A 112 2.36 5.50 -15.19
C GLN A 112 2.03 5.65 -13.70
N PHE A 113 0.89 5.13 -13.27
CA PHE A 113 0.50 5.18 -11.88
C PHE A 113 1.34 4.21 -11.05
N TRP A 114 1.54 2.98 -11.53
CA TRP A 114 2.42 2.02 -10.87
C TRP A 114 3.89 2.48 -10.88
N ALA A 115 4.34 3.11 -11.96
CA ALA A 115 5.66 3.73 -12.00
C ALA A 115 5.82 4.80 -10.91
N HIS A 116 4.83 5.68 -10.75
CA HIS A 116 4.80 6.67 -9.67
C HIS A 116 4.90 6.03 -8.29
N GLU A 117 4.05 5.03 -8.01
CA GLU A 117 4.01 4.34 -6.72
C GLU A 117 5.31 3.59 -6.42
N TRP A 118 5.89 2.92 -7.41
CA TRP A 118 7.19 2.26 -7.25
C TRP A 118 8.31 3.27 -7.00
N GLU A 119 8.46 4.26 -7.89
CA GLU A 119 9.60 5.19 -7.84
C GLU A 119 9.56 6.08 -6.59
N LYS A 120 8.36 6.51 -6.18
CA LYS A 120 8.18 7.33 -4.99
C LYS A 120 8.22 6.53 -3.69
N HIS A 121 7.55 5.38 -3.63
CA HIS A 121 7.37 4.63 -2.36
C HIS A 121 8.09 3.30 -2.35
N GLY A 122 7.94 2.47 -3.39
CA GLY A 122 8.57 1.15 -3.46
C GLY A 122 10.10 1.17 -3.40
N THR A 123 10.74 2.18 -3.98
CA THR A 123 12.21 2.34 -3.92
C THR A 123 12.74 2.53 -2.51
N CYS A 124 11.90 2.98 -1.57
CA CYS A 124 12.27 3.16 -0.17
C CYS A 124 12.20 1.88 0.67
N ALA A 125 11.66 0.79 0.11
CA ALA A 125 11.53 -0.51 0.75
C ALA A 125 12.46 -1.58 0.14
N GLN A 126 13.52 -1.17 -0.57
CA GLN A 126 14.40 -2.08 -1.33
C GLN A 126 15.22 -3.05 -0.47
N ASN A 127 15.37 -2.75 0.82
CA ASN A 127 15.95 -3.68 1.80
C ASN A 127 15.03 -4.88 2.09
N LEU A 128 13.73 -4.79 1.78
CA LEU A 128 12.73 -5.83 2.03
C LEU A 128 12.15 -6.41 0.73
N PHE A 129 11.91 -5.56 -0.28
CA PHE A 129 11.25 -5.95 -1.52
C PHE A 129 12.07 -5.56 -2.74
N ASN A 130 12.15 -6.46 -3.72
CA ASN A 130 12.37 -6.03 -5.10
C ASN A 130 11.04 -5.51 -5.70
N GLU A 131 11.09 -4.99 -6.94
CA GLU A 131 9.92 -4.43 -7.62
C GLU A 131 8.74 -5.41 -7.68
N HIS A 132 8.99 -6.66 -8.07
CA HIS A 132 7.98 -7.71 -8.08
C HIS A 132 7.36 -7.95 -6.69
N GLY A 133 8.21 -8.12 -5.67
CA GLY A 133 7.77 -8.37 -4.30
C GLY A 133 6.95 -7.23 -3.71
N TYR A 134 7.25 -5.98 -4.07
CA TYR A 134 6.47 -4.82 -3.61
C TYR A 134 5.02 -4.88 -4.12
N PHE A 135 4.84 -5.06 -5.44
CA PHE A 135 3.51 -5.15 -6.04
C PHE A 135 2.77 -6.43 -5.61
N GLN A 136 3.46 -7.56 -5.56
CA GLN A 136 2.87 -8.83 -5.11
C GLN A 136 2.38 -8.73 -3.67
N THR A 137 3.15 -8.09 -2.78
CA THR A 137 2.77 -7.91 -1.38
C THR A 137 1.54 -7.03 -1.25
N ALA A 138 1.48 -5.89 -1.94
CA ALA A 138 0.32 -5.00 -1.90
C ALA A 138 -0.96 -5.70 -2.40
N LEU A 139 -0.87 -6.46 -3.50
CA LEU A 139 -1.97 -7.27 -4.03
C LEU A 139 -2.44 -8.31 -3.00
N HIS A 140 -1.50 -9.01 -2.37
CA HIS A 140 -1.82 -10.02 -1.36
C HIS A 140 -2.50 -9.43 -0.14
N LEU A 141 -2.01 -8.31 0.40
CA LEU A 141 -2.61 -7.66 1.56
C LEU A 141 -4.04 -7.18 1.28
N ARG A 142 -4.28 -6.60 0.08
CA ARG A 142 -5.64 -6.22 -0.33
C ARG A 142 -6.58 -7.42 -0.36
N ASP A 143 -6.14 -8.53 -0.96
CA ASP A 143 -6.92 -9.78 -1.02
C ASP A 143 -7.21 -10.37 0.36
N GLN A 144 -6.28 -10.24 1.31
CA GLN A 144 -6.50 -10.69 2.70
C GLN A 144 -7.49 -9.83 3.47
N LEU A 145 -7.47 -8.51 3.29
CA LEU A 145 -8.32 -7.60 4.06
C LEU A 145 -9.80 -7.73 3.69
N ARG A 146 -10.15 -7.98 2.43
CA ARG A 146 -11.54 -8.13 1.96
C ARG A 146 -12.50 -7.07 2.56
N VAL A 147 -12.08 -5.81 2.53
CA VAL A 147 -12.73 -4.71 3.26
C VAL A 147 -14.22 -4.58 2.92
N LEU A 148 -14.58 -4.71 1.64
CA LEU A 148 -15.98 -4.60 1.23
C LEU A 148 -16.84 -5.73 1.84
N ASP A 149 -16.31 -6.95 1.95
CA ASP A 149 -17.02 -8.06 2.58
C ASP A 149 -17.21 -7.84 4.07
N ALA A 150 -16.20 -7.28 4.75
CA ALA A 150 -16.28 -6.92 6.17
C ALA A 150 -17.36 -5.84 6.41
N LEU A 151 -17.41 -4.82 5.56
CA LEU A 151 -18.44 -3.78 5.59
C LEU A 151 -19.83 -4.38 5.35
N ALA A 152 -19.99 -5.17 4.28
CA ALA A 152 -21.26 -5.78 3.91
C ALA A 152 -21.80 -6.72 5.01
N SER A 153 -20.91 -7.51 5.64
CA SER A 153 -21.27 -8.42 6.74
C SER A 153 -21.79 -7.68 7.98
N ALA A 154 -21.40 -6.41 8.16
CA ALA A 154 -21.87 -5.54 9.22
C ALA A 154 -23.08 -4.66 8.81
N GLY A 155 -23.63 -4.87 7.62
CA GLY A 155 -24.75 -4.07 7.10
C GLY A 155 -24.34 -2.69 6.58
N VAL A 156 -23.04 -2.45 6.37
CA VAL A 156 -22.54 -1.25 5.68
C VAL A 156 -22.40 -1.57 4.20
N ALA A 157 -23.39 -1.16 3.42
CA ALA A 157 -23.37 -1.35 1.97
C ALA A 157 -22.95 -0.05 1.28
N PRO A 158 -22.31 -0.13 0.12
CA PRO A 158 -22.11 1.03 -0.73
C PRO A 158 -23.43 1.36 -1.47
N ASP A 159 -24.48 1.70 -0.74
CA ASP A 159 -25.86 1.87 -1.24
C ASP A 159 -26.23 3.34 -1.49
N GLY A 160 -25.31 4.26 -1.25
CA GLY A 160 -25.66 5.65 -1.10
C GLY A 160 -26.53 5.87 0.13
N GLY A 161 -26.20 5.22 1.25
CA GLY A 161 -26.68 5.53 2.60
C GLY A 161 -25.60 6.16 3.47
N TYR A 162 -26.02 6.83 4.56
CA TYR A 162 -25.11 7.43 5.54
C TYR A 162 -24.80 6.44 6.67
N TYR A 163 -23.53 6.31 6.99
CA TYR A 163 -23.04 5.46 8.07
C TYR A 163 -22.21 6.30 9.03
N THR A 164 -22.23 6.00 10.33
CA THR A 164 -21.31 6.66 11.25
C THR A 164 -19.90 6.17 11.00
N LEU A 165 -18.91 7.04 11.20
CA LEU A 165 -17.50 6.65 11.14
C LEU A 165 -17.20 5.46 12.07
N SER A 166 -17.81 5.42 13.25
CA SER A 166 -17.69 4.29 14.19
C SER A 166 -18.24 2.98 13.63
N ALA A 167 -19.32 3.00 12.85
CA ALA A 167 -19.86 1.81 12.21
C ALA A 167 -18.90 1.28 11.14
N ILE A 168 -18.33 2.17 10.31
CA ILE A 168 -17.35 1.82 9.28
C ILE A 168 -16.09 1.23 9.92
N LYS A 169 -15.46 1.95 10.87
CA LYS A 169 -14.25 1.50 11.55
C LYS A 169 -14.49 0.18 12.29
N GLY A 170 -15.61 0.08 13.02
CA GLY A 170 -15.98 -1.12 13.76
C GLY A 170 -16.21 -2.34 12.87
N ALA A 171 -16.89 -2.16 11.73
CA ALA A 171 -17.11 -3.23 10.76
C ALA A 171 -15.79 -3.78 10.20
N ILE A 172 -14.88 -2.90 9.80
CA ILE A 172 -13.57 -3.29 9.28
C ILE A 172 -12.74 -3.95 10.38
N GLN A 173 -12.67 -3.37 11.56
CA GLN A 173 -11.89 -3.92 12.68
C GLN A 173 -12.39 -5.31 13.11
N GLN A 174 -13.70 -5.53 13.12
CA GLN A 174 -14.29 -6.84 13.46
C GLN A 174 -14.12 -7.86 12.35
N GLY A 175 -14.32 -7.46 11.09
CA GLY A 175 -14.26 -8.39 9.95
C GLY A 175 -12.84 -8.76 9.52
N THR A 176 -11.87 -7.87 9.76
CA THR A 176 -10.50 -8.01 9.25
C THR A 176 -9.45 -8.17 10.35
N GLY A 177 -9.74 -7.70 11.57
CA GLY A 177 -8.76 -7.60 12.65
C GLY A 177 -7.90 -6.33 12.64
N PHE A 178 -8.11 -5.43 11.68
CA PHE A 178 -7.31 -4.21 11.50
C PHE A 178 -8.10 -2.94 11.85
N GLU A 179 -7.48 -2.02 12.56
CA GLU A 179 -8.07 -0.71 12.86
C GLU A 179 -7.79 0.21 11.66
N PRO A 180 -8.80 0.60 10.87
CA PRO A 180 -8.55 1.44 9.70
C PRO A 180 -8.41 2.91 10.09
N PHE A 181 -7.51 3.60 9.40
CA PHE A 181 -7.60 5.05 9.25
C PHE A 181 -8.53 5.36 8.09
N VAL A 182 -9.50 6.23 8.32
CA VAL A 182 -10.51 6.60 7.33
C VAL A 182 -10.27 8.02 6.85
N GLU A 183 -10.04 8.17 5.55
CA GLU A 183 -10.01 9.47 4.90
C GLU A 183 -11.33 9.70 4.15
N CYS A 184 -11.89 10.90 4.30
CA CYS A 184 -13.08 11.32 3.60
C CYS A 184 -12.76 12.45 2.61
N ASN A 185 -13.49 12.50 1.50
CA ASN A 185 -13.51 13.66 0.62
C ASN A 185 -14.95 14.21 0.49
N ARG A 186 -15.18 15.09 -0.48
CA ARG A 186 -16.52 15.61 -0.78
C ARG A 186 -16.93 15.33 -2.22
N ASP A 187 -18.17 14.88 -2.39
CA ASP A 187 -18.80 14.72 -3.70
C ASP A 187 -19.16 16.08 -4.32
N GLU A 188 -19.70 16.08 -5.53
CA GLU A 188 -20.18 17.28 -6.22
C GLU A 188 -21.26 18.06 -5.45
N SER A 189 -22.06 17.35 -4.64
CA SER A 189 -23.15 17.89 -3.82
C SER A 189 -22.65 18.43 -2.47
N GLY A 190 -21.37 18.22 -2.14
CA GLY A 190 -20.74 18.66 -0.89
C GLY A 190 -20.88 17.68 0.28
N ASN A 191 -21.42 16.47 0.08
CA ASN A 191 -21.53 15.44 1.12
C ASN A 191 -20.15 14.90 1.49
N SER A 192 -19.96 14.54 2.76
CA SER A 192 -18.77 13.81 3.20
C SER A 192 -18.92 12.32 2.86
N GLN A 193 -17.91 11.74 2.23
CA GLN A 193 -17.96 10.36 1.74
C GLN A 193 -16.64 9.63 1.93
N LEU A 194 -16.71 8.30 2.04
CA LEU A 194 -15.57 7.43 2.32
C LEU A 194 -14.67 7.38 1.08
N TYR A 195 -13.47 7.93 1.19
CA TYR A 195 -12.56 8.06 0.07
C TYR A 195 -11.44 7.04 0.11
N GLN A 196 -10.66 7.03 1.21
CA GLN A 196 -9.56 6.09 1.38
C GLN A 196 -9.57 5.44 2.76
N LEU A 197 -9.01 4.24 2.80
CA LEU A 197 -8.79 3.45 4.00
C LEU A 197 -7.31 3.10 4.06
N SER A 198 -6.66 3.37 5.18
CA SER A 198 -5.26 3.00 5.37
C SER A 198 -5.13 2.03 6.54
N SER A 199 -4.31 0.99 6.34
CA SER A 199 -3.97 0.00 7.37
C SER A 199 -2.47 -0.01 7.59
N ALA A 200 -2.05 0.11 8.85
CA ALA A 200 -0.65 0.06 9.23
C ALA A 200 -0.18 -1.40 9.38
N SER A 201 1.00 -1.71 8.85
CA SER A 201 1.66 -3.01 8.98
C SER A 201 3.15 -2.83 9.23
N THR A 202 3.72 -3.61 10.14
CA THR A 202 5.16 -3.53 10.47
C THR A 202 5.96 -4.50 9.61
N PRO A 203 7.23 -4.17 9.28
CA PRO A 203 8.14 -5.07 8.60
C PRO A 203 8.40 -6.30 9.47
N ALA A 204 8.15 -7.50 8.94
CA ALA A 204 8.49 -8.76 9.57
C ALA A 204 9.84 -9.27 9.03
N PRO A 205 10.72 -9.82 9.88
CA PRO A 205 11.92 -10.48 9.40
C PRO A 205 11.54 -11.70 8.54
N PRO A 206 12.32 -12.03 7.49
CA PRO A 206 12.04 -13.18 6.66
C PRO A 206 12.03 -14.45 7.52
N ALA A 207 10.93 -15.22 7.44
CA ALA A 207 10.77 -16.45 8.19
C ALA A 207 11.93 -17.43 7.90
N SER A 208 12.61 -17.89 8.95
CA SER A 208 13.68 -18.88 8.85
C SER A 208 13.10 -20.25 8.48
N SER A 209 13.30 -20.65 7.23
CA SER A 209 13.23 -22.02 6.69
C SER A 209 11.90 -22.81 6.77
N SER A 210 11.51 -23.35 5.61
CA SER A 210 10.69 -24.56 5.36
C SER A 210 9.24 -24.46 4.86
N ALA A 211 8.73 -23.27 4.52
CA ALA A 211 7.49 -23.19 3.72
C ALA A 211 7.74 -22.46 2.40
N PRO A 212 7.62 -23.13 1.23
CA PRO A 212 7.48 -22.39 -0.01
C PRO A 212 6.09 -21.71 -0.03
N SER A 213 6.04 -20.50 -0.60
CA SER A 213 4.83 -19.75 -0.99
C SER A 213 3.89 -19.22 0.11
N SER A 214 4.37 -18.28 0.93
CA SER A 214 3.46 -17.24 1.47
C SER A 214 4.08 -15.85 1.24
N PRO A 215 3.53 -15.02 0.33
CA PRO A 215 4.07 -13.70 0.02
C PRO A 215 3.89 -12.67 1.16
N ALA A 216 3.10 -12.98 2.19
CA ALA A 216 2.99 -12.18 3.42
C ALA A 216 4.24 -12.22 4.34
N ALA A 217 5.30 -12.96 3.99
CA ALA A 217 6.41 -13.21 4.91
C ALA A 217 7.19 -11.96 5.39
N GLY A 218 6.87 -10.76 4.88
CA GLY A 218 7.55 -9.50 5.22
C GLY A 218 6.71 -8.45 5.94
N LEU A 219 5.40 -8.63 6.17
CA LEU A 219 4.57 -7.63 6.87
C LEU A 219 3.62 -8.27 7.88
N ALA A 220 3.59 -7.73 9.09
CA ALA A 220 2.66 -8.13 10.14
C ALA A 220 1.65 -7.01 10.42
N ALA A 221 0.39 -7.37 10.61
CA ALA A 221 -0.65 -6.45 11.06
C ALA A 221 -0.26 -5.80 12.39
N THR A 222 -0.32 -4.46 12.49
CA THR A 222 -0.17 -3.82 13.79
C THR A 222 -1.51 -3.83 14.53
N GLY A 223 -1.53 -4.41 15.73
CA GLY A 223 -2.65 -4.21 16.65
C GLY A 223 -2.67 -2.76 17.14
N SER A 224 -3.80 -2.08 16.89
CA SER A 224 -4.23 -0.80 17.49
C SER A 224 -3.11 0.16 17.95
N SER A 225 -2.62 1.01 17.05
CA SER A 225 -1.88 2.23 17.41
C SER A 225 -2.80 3.44 17.23
N SER A 226 -3.10 4.12 18.34
CA SER A 226 -4.05 5.23 18.40
C SER A 226 -3.41 6.57 18.03
N ARG A 227 -4.00 7.27 17.04
CA ARG A 227 -3.86 8.73 16.84
C ARG A 227 -5.24 9.41 16.75
N PRO A 228 -5.38 10.68 17.17
CA PRO A 228 -6.67 11.23 17.60
C PRO A 228 -7.50 11.88 16.48
N SER A 229 -8.76 11.49 16.34
CA SER A 229 -9.94 12.27 16.77
C SER A 229 -11.23 11.68 16.17
N ASP A 230 -11.99 10.95 16.98
CA ASP A 230 -13.35 10.52 16.65
C ASP A 230 -14.31 11.71 16.83
N ALA A 231 -14.46 12.53 15.80
CA ALA A 231 -15.68 13.33 15.64
C ALA A 231 -16.77 12.41 15.05
N PRO A 232 -18.03 12.51 15.48
CA PRO A 232 -19.13 11.78 14.86
C PRO A 232 -19.39 12.36 13.46
N ILE A 233 -18.64 11.89 12.48
CA ILE A 233 -18.87 12.21 11.06
C ILE A 233 -19.69 11.05 10.50
N SER A 234 -20.85 11.39 9.92
CA SER A 234 -21.57 10.47 9.06
C SER A 234 -20.91 10.51 7.69
N VAL A 235 -20.50 9.35 7.21
CA VAL A 235 -19.78 9.14 5.98
C VAL A 235 -20.65 8.28 5.07
N PHE A 236 -20.77 8.72 3.83
CA PHE A 236 -21.56 8.05 2.82
C PHE A 236 -20.69 7.12 1.98
N LEU A 237 -21.26 6.00 1.53
CA LEU A 237 -20.60 5.10 0.59
C LEU A 237 -21.50 4.88 -0.63
N LEU A 238 -21.10 5.46 -1.77
CA LEU A 238 -21.86 5.44 -3.02
C LEU A 238 -21.53 4.22 -3.88
N ILE A 239 -22.52 3.36 -4.18
CA ILE A 239 -22.68 2.79 -5.54
C ILE A 239 -23.77 3.62 -6.21
N HIS A 240 -23.41 4.68 -6.91
CA HIS A 240 -24.22 5.13 -8.04
C HIS A 240 -23.30 5.51 -9.20
N SER A 241 -22.99 4.50 -10.02
CA SER A 241 -22.65 4.73 -11.42
C SER A 241 -23.87 4.31 -12.23
N LEU A 242 -24.86 5.19 -12.28
CA LEU A 242 -26.01 5.12 -13.20
C LEU A 242 -26.72 6.48 -13.22
N ARG A 243 -26.04 7.55 -13.69
CA ARG A 243 -26.69 8.75 -14.27
C ARG A 243 -25.73 9.78 -14.89
N TYR A 244 -24.77 9.35 -15.71
CA TYR A 244 -24.22 10.22 -16.78
C TYR A 244 -23.77 9.35 -17.96
N TYR A 245 -24.74 8.68 -18.59
CA TYR A 245 -24.66 8.30 -20.00
C TYR A 245 -25.75 9.08 -20.71
N LEU A 246 -25.32 10.12 -21.43
CA LEU A 246 -25.96 10.77 -22.59
C LEU A 246 -25.17 12.07 -22.76
N TYR A 247 -24.02 12.02 -23.44
CA TYR A 247 -23.38 13.09 -24.23
C TYR A 247 -21.92 12.70 -24.51
N SER A 248 -21.71 11.56 -25.18
CA SER A 248 -20.49 11.33 -25.97
C SER A 248 -20.73 10.27 -27.05
N GLU A 249 -21.86 10.38 -27.75
CA GLU A 249 -21.96 9.93 -29.14
C GLU A 249 -22.27 11.17 -29.98
N VAL A 250 -21.20 11.86 -30.38
CA VAL A 250 -21.10 12.64 -31.62
C VAL A 250 -19.68 12.48 -32.12
#